data_AF-A0A419SH06-F1
#
_entry.id   AF-A0A419SH06-F1
#
_cell.length_a   1.000
_cell.length_b   1.000
_cell.length_c   1.000
_cell.angle_alpha   90.00
_cell.angle_beta   90.00
_cell.angle_gamma   90.00
#
_symmetry.space_group_name_H-M   'P 1'
#
loop_
_entity.id
_entity.type
_entity.pdbx_description
1 polymer ?
#
loop_
_entity_poly.entity_id
_entity_poly.type
_entity_poly.pdbx_seq_one_letter_code
_entity_poly.pdbx_strand_id
1 'polypeptide(L)'
;MNDKKWAFLLAILWGAGIGLFPLFMGQASVPATAIVDAKMKAQAQMEIDLEKERLLVNGVDRVHGGKAAMLVDNYTYIPVRLLEQLGGDVRWDGQAKKVFVNMN
;
A
#
# COMPACT_ATOMS: atom_id res chain seq x y z
N MET A 1 45.85 28.07 -4.02
CA MET A 1 46.24 27.67 -5.40
C MET A 1 46.72 26.23 -5.28
N ASN A 2 46.23 25.21 -5.98
CA ASN A 2 45.62 25.19 -7.30
C ASN A 2 45.22 23.75 -7.68
N ASP A 3 44.18 23.19 -7.08
CA ASP A 3 43.86 21.75 -7.16
C ASP A 3 42.62 21.45 -8.01
N LYS A 4 41.81 22.47 -8.33
CA LYS A 4 40.60 22.33 -9.14
C LYS A 4 40.74 22.76 -10.60
N LYS A 5 41.86 23.37 -11.00
CA LYS A 5 42.11 23.80 -12.39
C LYS A 5 42.68 22.69 -13.30
N TRP A 6 43.20 21.60 -12.73
CA TRP A 6 43.84 20.51 -13.47
C TRP A 6 42.87 19.40 -13.90
N ALA A 7 41.78 19.18 -13.16
CA ALA A 7 40.77 18.17 -13.51
C ALA A 7 40.03 18.50 -14.83
N PHE A 8 39.85 19.80 -15.12
CA PHE A 8 39.20 20.26 -16.34
C PHE A 8 40.07 20.11 -17.60
N LEU A 9 41.40 20.14 -17.45
CA LEU A 9 42.34 20.02 -18.58
C LEU A 9 42.56 18.56 -19.00
N LEU A 10 42.31 17.58 -18.11
CA LEU A 10 42.46 16.15 -18.43
C LEU A 10 41.25 15.55 -19.16
N ALA A 11 40.05 16.11 -19.00
CA ALA A 11 38.84 15.63 -19.65
C ALA A 11 38.78 15.94 -21.16
N ILE A 12 39.61 16.86 -21.65
CA ILE A 12 39.63 17.29 -23.06
C ILE A 12 40.65 16.47 -23.89
N LEU A 13 41.60 15.78 -23.24
CA LEU A 13 42.78 15.21 -23.92
C LEU A 13 42.68 13.73 -24.33
N TRP A 14 41.61 13.01 -23.94
CA TRP A 14 41.25 11.72 -24.54
C TRP A 14 39.85 11.84 -25.12
N GLY A 15 39.79 12.24 -26.40
CA GLY A 15 38.56 12.49 -27.13
C GLY A 15 37.70 11.25 -27.37
N ALA A 16 36.98 10.78 -26.36
CA ALA A 16 35.97 9.76 -26.53
C ALA A 16 34.83 9.92 -25.51
N GLY A 17 33.64 10.23 -26.04
CA GLY A 17 32.37 9.77 -25.46
C GLY A 17 31.77 10.64 -24.36
N ILE A 18 31.01 11.65 -24.77
CA ILE A 18 29.86 12.11 -24.00
C ILE A 18 28.97 10.87 -23.74
N GLY A 19 28.94 10.35 -22.50
CA GLY A 19 28.16 9.14 -22.25
C GLY A 19 28.01 8.65 -20.81
N LEU A 20 28.66 9.25 -19.81
CA LEU A 20 28.58 8.79 -18.41
C LEU A 20 28.57 9.94 -17.40
N PHE A 21 27.83 11.01 -17.72
CA PHE A 21 27.66 12.15 -16.83
C PHE A 21 26.45 12.06 -15.87
N PRO A 22 26.12 10.89 -15.27
CA PRO A 22 25.40 10.88 -14.00
C PRO A 22 26.05 9.92 -13.00
N LEU A 23 27.25 10.24 -12.52
CA LEU A 23 27.83 9.58 -11.34
C LEU A 23 28.28 10.57 -10.25
N PHE A 24 28.07 11.88 -10.45
CA PHE A 24 28.51 12.93 -9.51
C PHE A 24 27.43 13.94 -9.10
N MET A 25 26.16 13.72 -9.44
CA MET A 25 25.08 14.26 -8.60
C MET A 25 24.59 13.13 -7.73
N GLY A 26 24.62 13.36 -6.41
CA GLY A 26 24.21 12.39 -5.40
C GLY A 26 22.93 11.70 -5.82
N GLN A 27 23.06 10.43 -6.17
CA GLN A 27 21.96 9.51 -6.03
C GLN A 27 21.66 9.52 -4.54
N ALA A 28 20.60 10.22 -4.13
CA ALA A 28 19.89 9.79 -2.95
C ALA A 28 19.47 8.36 -3.28
N SER A 29 20.31 7.40 -2.91
CA SER A 29 19.96 6.00 -2.92
C SER A 29 18.78 5.91 -1.99
N VAL A 30 17.57 5.95 -2.56
CA VAL A 30 16.38 5.57 -1.82
C VAL A 30 16.68 4.15 -1.37
N PRO A 31 16.89 3.91 -0.07
CA PRO A 31 17.27 2.57 0.36
C PRO A 31 16.12 1.65 -0.02
N ALA A 32 16.42 0.45 -0.52
CA ALA A 32 15.39 -0.52 -0.88
C ALA A 32 14.41 -0.76 0.28
N THR A 33 14.84 -0.53 1.53
CA THR A 33 13.99 -0.51 2.72
C THR A 33 12.90 0.55 2.67
N ALA A 34 13.18 1.79 2.22
CA ALA A 34 12.16 2.83 2.07
C ALA A 34 11.12 2.52 0.97
N ILE A 35 11.54 1.80 -0.08
CA ILE A 35 10.60 1.27 -1.09
C ILE A 35 9.74 0.15 -0.49
N VAL A 36 10.30 -0.66 0.41
CA VAL A 36 9.56 -1.68 1.18
C VAL A 36 8.63 -1.03 2.21
N ASP A 37 9.03 0.05 2.88
CA ASP A 37 8.25 0.76 3.89
C ASP A 37 7.04 1.48 3.27
N ALA A 38 7.20 2.07 2.07
CA ALA A 38 6.08 2.65 1.32
C ALA A 38 5.10 1.58 0.79
N LYS A 39 5.56 0.34 0.60
CA LYS A 39 4.73 -0.80 0.16
C LYS A 39 4.13 -1.60 1.33
N MET A 40 4.65 -1.43 2.55
CA MET A 40 4.26 -2.19 3.74
C MET A 40 3.12 -1.61 4.57
N LYS A 41 2.50 -0.51 4.14
CA LYS A 41 1.13 -0.17 4.56
C LYS A 41 0.15 -0.73 3.53
N ALA A 42 0.22 -2.03 3.27
CA ALA A 42 -0.79 -2.73 2.50
C ALA A 42 -2.10 -2.65 3.30
N GLN A 43 -2.88 -1.60 3.06
CA GLN A 43 -4.22 -1.47 3.61
C GLN A 43 -4.99 -2.70 3.14
N ALA A 44 -5.58 -3.44 4.08
CA ALA A 44 -6.36 -4.61 3.73
C ALA A 44 -7.48 -4.16 2.76
N GLN A 45 -7.52 -4.76 1.57
CA GLN A 45 -8.48 -4.42 0.54
C GLN A 45 -9.57 -5.48 0.50
N MET A 46 -10.82 -5.04 0.54
CA MET A 46 -11.99 -5.90 0.45
C MET A 46 -12.76 -5.61 -0.83
N GLU A 47 -13.12 -6.68 -1.55
CA GLU A 47 -13.97 -6.63 -2.72
C GLU A 47 -15.20 -7.51 -2.47
N ILE A 48 -16.38 -6.94 -2.72
CA ILE A 48 -17.67 -7.59 -2.49
C ILE A 48 -18.40 -7.68 -3.82
N ASP A 49 -18.64 -8.90 -4.27
CA ASP A 49 -19.45 -9.20 -5.46
C ASP A 49 -20.86 -9.60 -4.99
N LEU A 50 -21.81 -8.66 -5.10
CA LEU A 50 -23.19 -8.82 -4.64
C LEU A 50 -23.99 -9.84 -5.46
N GLU A 51 -23.68 -10.00 -6.75
CA GLU A 51 -24.39 -10.94 -7.62
C GLU A 51 -23.97 -12.38 -7.35
N LYS A 52 -22.67 -12.58 -7.07
CA LYS A 52 -22.11 -13.90 -6.80
C LYS A 52 -22.00 -14.22 -5.31
N GLU A 53 -22.50 -13.32 -4.45
CA GLU A 53 -22.41 -13.39 -2.98
C GLU A 53 -20.98 -13.70 -2.48
N ARG A 54 -19.96 -13.18 -3.17
CA ARG A 54 -18.55 -13.48 -2.92
C ARG A 54 -17.83 -12.33 -2.23
N LEU A 55 -16.95 -12.68 -1.30
CA LEU A 55 -16.10 -11.74 -0.57
C LEU A 55 -14.63 -12.08 -0.79
N LEU A 56 -13.87 -11.14 -1.33
CA LEU A 56 -12.42 -11.25 -1.45
C LEU A 56 -11.76 -10.32 -0.44
N VAL A 57 -10.82 -10.84 0.34
CA VAL A 57 -9.97 -10.04 1.23
C VAL A 57 -8.52 -10.23 0.79
N ASN A 58 -7.89 -9.14 0.36
CA ASN A 58 -6.56 -9.14 -0.24
C ASN A 58 -6.44 -10.13 -1.42
N GLY A 59 -7.50 -10.22 -2.24
CA GLY A 59 -7.58 -11.13 -3.39
C GLY A 59 -7.85 -12.59 -3.05
N VAL A 60 -8.02 -12.94 -1.77
CA VAL A 60 -8.33 -14.31 -1.33
C VAL A 60 -9.83 -14.43 -1.05
N ASP A 61 -10.47 -15.41 -1.67
CA ASP A 61 -11.88 -15.72 -1.42
C ASP A 61 -12.10 -16.19 0.02
N ARG A 62 -13.03 -15.54 0.71
CA ARG A 62 -13.41 -15.84 2.08
C ARG A 62 -14.84 -16.36 2.08
N VAL A 63 -14.97 -17.67 2.31
CA VAL A 63 -16.27 -18.32 2.50
C VAL A 63 -16.94 -17.72 3.75
N HIS A 64 -17.98 -16.93 3.55
CA HIS A 64 -18.92 -16.54 4.60
C HIS A 64 -20.13 -17.46 4.50
N GLY A 65 -20.50 -18.11 5.60
CA GLY A 65 -21.66 -19.01 5.68
C GLY A 65 -23.02 -18.28 5.63
N GLY A 66 -23.17 -17.26 4.78
CA GLY A 66 -24.36 -16.42 4.62
C GLY A 66 -24.10 -15.25 3.65
N LYS A 67 -25.14 -14.46 3.35
CA LYS A 67 -25.05 -13.29 2.45
C LYS A 67 -23.95 -12.33 2.90
N ALA A 68 -22.90 -12.20 2.09
CA ALA A 68 -21.75 -11.34 2.36
C ALA A 68 -22.12 -9.85 2.41
N ALA A 69 -23.15 -9.44 1.66
CA ALA A 69 -23.70 -8.10 1.67
C ALA A 69 -25.10 -8.09 1.03
N MET A 70 -25.86 -7.03 1.25
CA MET A 70 -27.18 -6.82 0.66
C MET A 70 -27.31 -5.40 0.14
N LEU A 71 -27.92 -5.24 -1.04
CA LEU A 71 -28.28 -3.92 -1.57
C LEU A 71 -29.73 -3.61 -1.21
N VAL A 72 -29.95 -2.55 -0.43
CA VAL A 72 -31.29 -2.07 -0.04
C VAL A 72 -31.31 -0.56 -0.21
N ASP A 73 -32.29 -0.03 -0.96
CA ASP A 73 -32.45 1.40 -1.22
C ASP A 73 -31.17 2.10 -1.71
N ASN A 74 -30.40 1.43 -2.59
CA ASN A 74 -29.08 1.86 -3.07
C ASN A 74 -27.95 1.94 -2.02
N TYR A 75 -28.18 1.43 -0.82
CA TYR A 75 -27.13 1.25 0.19
C TYR A 75 -26.70 -0.21 0.28
N THR A 76 -25.39 -0.43 0.36
CA THR A 76 -24.84 -1.76 0.60
C THR A 76 -24.71 -1.99 2.10
N TYR A 77 -25.53 -2.90 2.61
CA TYR A 77 -25.47 -3.38 3.98
C TYR A 77 -24.50 -4.55 4.05
N ILE A 78 -23.50 -4.44 4.92
CA ILE A 78 -22.52 -5.49 5.15
C ILE A 78 -22.58 -5.94 6.62
N PRO A 79 -22.35 -7.24 6.90
CA PRO A 79 -22.15 -7.69 8.26
C PRO A 79 -20.98 -6.94 8.89
N VAL A 80 -21.20 -6.30 10.03
CA VAL A 80 -20.16 -5.49 10.72
C VAL A 80 -18.89 -6.30 11.05
N ARG A 81 -19.02 -7.62 11.23
CA ARG A 81 -17.88 -8.52 11.48
C ARG A 81 -16.92 -8.64 10.30
N LEU A 82 -17.31 -8.23 9.09
CA LEU A 82 -16.38 -8.18 7.96
C LEU A 82 -15.19 -7.26 8.24
N LEU A 83 -15.37 -6.24 9.08
CA LEU A 83 -14.30 -5.33 9.48
C LEU A 83 -13.17 -6.05 10.23
N GLU A 84 -13.44 -7.19 10.88
CA GLU A 84 -12.39 -8.01 11.50
C GLU A 84 -11.40 -8.56 10.48
N GLN A 85 -11.87 -8.86 9.26
CA GLN A 85 -11.00 -9.31 8.17
C GLN A 85 -10.10 -8.20 7.64
N LEU A 86 -10.46 -6.94 7.90
CA LEU A 86 -9.66 -5.75 7.60
C LEU A 86 -8.72 -5.34 8.75
N GLY A 87 -8.68 -6.13 9.83
CA GLY A 87 -7.86 -5.84 11.01
C GLY A 87 -8.55 -4.97 12.06
N GLY A 88 -9.86 -4.73 11.95
CA GLY A 88 -10.66 -4.09 12.99
C GLY A 88 -10.95 -5.03 14.17
N ASP A 89 -11.20 -4.46 15.34
CA ASP A 89 -11.69 -5.17 16.52
C ASP A 89 -13.16 -4.82 16.73
N VAL A 90 -14.04 -5.83 16.63
CA VAL A 90 -15.49 -5.66 16.76
C VAL A 90 -15.95 -6.35 18.05
N ARG A 91 -16.54 -5.58 18.97
CA ARG A 91 -17.11 -6.10 20.23
C ARG A 91 -18.60 -5.87 20.29
N TRP A 92 -19.32 -6.86 20.80
CA TRP A 92 -20.75 -6.78 21.08
C TRP A 92 -21.00 -6.64 22.59
N ASP A 93 -21.74 -5.61 22.97
CA ASP A 93 -22.33 -5.47 24.30
C ASP A 93 -23.82 -5.83 24.24
N GLY A 94 -24.15 -7.03 24.74
CA GLY A 94 -25.52 -7.54 24.75
C GLY A 94 -26.45 -6.84 25.72
N GLN A 95 -25.93 -6.21 26.78
CA GLN A 95 -26.77 -5.49 27.75
C GLN A 95 -27.13 -4.11 27.22
N ALA A 96 -26.15 -3.37 26.70
CA ALA A 96 -26.37 -2.04 26.12
C ALA A 96 -26.99 -2.10 24.71
N LYS A 97 -27.04 -3.29 24.08
CA LYS A 97 -27.40 -3.49 22.67
C LYS A 97 -26.56 -2.63 21.72
N LYS A 98 -25.25 -2.56 21.98
CA LYS A 98 -24.31 -1.73 21.20
C LYS A 98 -23.21 -2.57 20.59
N VAL A 99 -22.80 -2.17 19.38
CA VAL A 99 -21.61 -2.69 18.72
C VAL A 99 -20.51 -1.62 18.86
N PHE A 100 -19.33 -2.04 19.30
CA PHE A 100 -18.14 -1.21 19.34
C PHE A 100 -17.18 -1.69 18.27
N VAL A 101 -16.64 -0.75 17.49
CA VAL A 101 -15.67 -1.03 16.43
C VAL A 101 -14.44 -0.18 16.67
N ASN A 102 -13.28 -0.80 16.71
CA ASN A 102 -11.99 -0.13 16.80
C ASN A 102 -11.17 -0.42 15.53
N MET A 103 -10.70 0.65 14.89
CA MET A 103 -9.87 0.61 13.68
C MET A 103 -8.57 1.37 13.99
N ASN A 104 -7.43 0.80 13.62
CA ASN A 104 -6.09 1.35 13.85
C ASN A 104 -5.59 2.24 12.70
#